data_AF-A0A9W6SE77-F1
#
_entry.id   AF-A0A9W6SE77-F1
#
_cell.length_a   1.000
_cell.length_b   1.000
_cell.length_c   1.000
_cell.angle_alpha   90.00
_cell.angle_beta   90.00
_cell.angle_gamma   90.00
#
_symmetry.space_group_name_H-M   'P 1'
#
loop_
_entity.id
_entity.type
_entity.pdbx_description
1 polymer ?
#
loop_
_entity_poly.entity_id
_entity_poly.type
_entity_poly.pdbx_seq_one_letter_code
_entity_poly.pdbx_strand_id
1 'polypeptide(L)'
;MTMTVAANGDKRLSLDKRALTRRTSLTLPDAMPLDSWVSVGQEIAVISDASAWWLADWLIYGRETYPDRYRHAIDRTGLSYQTLRNYAWIARAFPVSRRRDKLSMQHHAEVVTLVAEEQDEWLDQAEHHGWSVAELRRRLRGGRSVAAPEDEVSTFVLKMNIDSERQRRWEQAAEMSGSDLAYWVSKALDEAAVAALRSEERG
;
A
#
# COMPACT_ATOMS: atom_id res chain seq x y z
N MET A 1 26.47 -7.22 -29.35
CA MET A 1 25.12 -7.77 -29.50
C MET A 1 24.26 -7.12 -28.42
N THR A 2 23.65 -5.99 -28.76
CA THR A 2 22.91 -5.11 -27.86
C THR A 2 21.52 -5.69 -27.62
N MET A 3 21.20 -6.04 -26.37
CA MET A 3 19.84 -6.39 -25.98
C MET A 3 19.01 -5.11 -25.86
N THR A 4 18.17 -4.86 -26.84
CA THR A 4 17.12 -3.85 -26.79
C THR A 4 16.02 -4.36 -25.87
N VAL A 5 15.93 -3.82 -24.65
CA VAL A 5 14.77 -4.00 -23.79
C VAL A 5 13.64 -3.17 -24.39
N ALA A 6 12.65 -3.84 -24.98
CA ALA A 6 11.48 -3.18 -25.54
C ALA A 6 10.63 -2.57 -24.41
N ALA A 7 10.41 -1.25 -24.49
CA ALA A 7 9.47 -0.53 -23.66
C ALA A 7 8.04 -1.05 -23.93
N ASN A 8 7.47 -1.77 -22.97
CA ASN A 8 6.15 -2.40 -23.09
C ASN A 8 5.06 -1.49 -22.48
N GLY A 9 4.99 -0.24 -22.94
CA GLY A 9 4.20 0.83 -22.32
C GLY A 9 2.69 0.84 -22.59
N ASP A 10 2.15 -0.08 -23.41
CA ASP A 10 0.75 0.02 -23.86
C ASP A 10 0.03 -1.34 -24.03
N LYS A 11 0.62 -2.43 -23.51
CA LYS A 11 0.04 -3.76 -23.65
C LYS A 11 -0.83 -4.08 -22.44
N ARG A 12 -2.11 -4.36 -22.67
CA ARG A 12 -3.01 -4.91 -21.63
C ARG A 12 -2.36 -6.11 -20.97
N LEU A 13 -2.31 -6.09 -19.63
CA LEU A 13 -1.87 -7.24 -18.84
C LEU A 13 -2.77 -8.43 -19.16
N SER A 14 -2.16 -9.46 -19.74
CA SER A 14 -2.80 -10.69 -20.18
C SER A 14 -1.76 -11.81 -20.12
N LEU A 15 -2.23 -13.04 -19.92
CA LEU A 15 -1.38 -14.21 -19.96
C LEU A 15 -1.19 -14.67 -21.41
N ASP A 16 -0.06 -15.33 -21.69
CA ASP A 16 0.20 -16.00 -22.97
C ASP A 16 -1.04 -16.82 -23.37
N LYS A 17 -1.51 -16.60 -24.60
CA LYS A 17 -2.74 -17.22 -25.12
C LYS A 17 -2.69 -18.75 -25.14
N ARG A 18 -1.50 -19.35 -25.05
CA ARG A 18 -1.29 -20.80 -24.95
C ARG A 18 -1.57 -21.34 -23.55
N ALA A 19 -1.58 -20.48 -22.53
CA ALA A 19 -1.96 -20.85 -21.18
C ALA A 19 -3.48 -20.80 -21.02
N LEU A 20 -4.08 -21.94 -20.66
CA LEU A 20 -5.51 -22.02 -20.33
C LEU A 20 -5.69 -21.76 -18.84
N THR A 21 -6.34 -20.63 -18.51
CA THR A 21 -6.51 -20.17 -17.13
C THR A 21 -7.94 -20.38 -16.65
N ARG A 22 -8.07 -20.92 -15.44
CA ARG A 22 -9.32 -21.05 -14.70
C ARG A 22 -9.08 -20.52 -13.29
N ARG A 23 -10.16 -20.22 -12.56
CA ARG A 23 -10.09 -19.74 -11.16
C ARG A 23 -9.18 -20.59 -10.27
N THR A 24 -9.12 -21.91 -10.50
CA THR A 24 -8.41 -22.86 -9.64
C THR A 24 -7.34 -23.67 -10.36
N SER A 25 -7.04 -23.38 -11.63
CA SER A 25 -6.04 -24.16 -12.38
C SER A 25 -5.40 -23.37 -13.52
N LEU A 26 -4.14 -23.67 -13.79
CA LEU A 26 -3.39 -23.26 -14.96
C LEU A 26 -3.03 -24.52 -15.76
N THR A 27 -3.43 -24.60 -17.02
CA THR A 27 -3.05 -25.69 -17.92
C THR A 27 -2.15 -25.14 -19.01
N LEU A 28 -0.95 -25.73 -19.12
CA LEU A 28 0.05 -25.38 -20.13
C LEU A 28 0.14 -26.48 -21.19
N PRO A 29 0.50 -26.15 -22.45
CA PRO A 29 0.72 -27.16 -23.48
C PRO A 29 1.83 -28.14 -23.13
N ASP A 30 1.71 -29.37 -23.64
CA ASP A 30 2.79 -30.36 -23.58
C ASP A 30 4.04 -29.81 -24.30
N ALA A 31 5.22 -30.07 -23.71
CA ALA A 31 6.51 -29.63 -24.22
C ALA A 31 6.66 -28.10 -24.43
N MET A 32 6.08 -27.28 -23.55
CA MET A 32 6.31 -25.83 -23.54
C MET A 32 7.81 -25.50 -23.41
N PRO A 33 8.38 -24.65 -24.28
CA PRO A 33 9.76 -24.19 -24.15
C PRO A 33 10.00 -23.44 -22.84
N LEU A 34 11.20 -23.59 -22.25
CA LEU A 34 11.56 -22.98 -20.96
C LEU A 34 11.30 -21.46 -20.95
N ASP A 35 11.73 -20.74 -21.98
CA ASP A 35 11.55 -19.28 -22.05
C ASP A 35 10.07 -18.88 -22.06
N SER A 36 9.21 -19.66 -22.73
CA SER A 36 7.75 -19.44 -22.72
C SER A 36 7.16 -19.74 -21.34
N TRP A 37 7.63 -20.79 -20.68
CA TRP A 37 7.20 -21.13 -19.32
C TRP A 37 7.60 -20.05 -18.31
N VAL A 38 8.83 -19.54 -18.40
CA VAL A 38 9.31 -18.41 -17.57
C VAL A 38 8.48 -17.16 -17.82
N SER A 39 8.19 -16.84 -19.09
CA SER A 39 7.36 -15.68 -19.45
C SER A 39 5.96 -15.78 -18.82
N VAL A 40 5.30 -16.95 -18.89
CA VAL A 40 3.99 -17.14 -18.24
C VAL A 40 4.08 -16.92 -16.73
N GLY A 41 5.13 -17.45 -16.08
CA GLY A 41 5.36 -17.22 -14.65
C GLY A 41 5.52 -15.73 -14.31
N GLN A 42 6.26 -14.99 -15.13
CA GLN A 42 6.44 -13.54 -14.97
C GLN A 42 5.13 -12.78 -15.15
N GLU A 43 4.33 -13.12 -16.17
CA GLU A 43 3.02 -12.49 -16.40
C GLU A 43 2.04 -12.75 -15.25
N ILE A 44 2.03 -13.96 -14.69
CA ILE A 44 1.22 -14.28 -13.49
C ILE A 44 1.64 -13.40 -12.32
N ALA A 45 2.95 -13.29 -12.06
CA ALA A 45 3.48 -12.47 -10.98
C ALA A 45 3.10 -10.99 -11.17
N VAL A 46 3.26 -10.45 -12.38
CA VAL A 46 2.89 -9.07 -12.73
C VAL A 46 1.39 -8.83 -12.53
N ILE A 47 0.52 -9.73 -12.99
CA ILE A 47 -0.93 -9.61 -12.80
C ILE A 47 -1.30 -9.69 -11.31
N SER A 48 -0.69 -10.61 -10.57
CA SER A 48 -0.89 -10.75 -9.13
C SER A 48 -0.52 -9.46 -8.40
N ASP A 49 0.66 -8.91 -8.67
CA ASP A 49 1.14 -7.67 -8.03
C ASP A 49 0.32 -6.45 -8.45
N ALA A 50 -0.07 -6.35 -9.72
CA ALA A 50 -0.92 -5.27 -10.24
C ALA A 50 -2.34 -5.31 -9.67
N SER A 51 -2.85 -6.49 -9.32
CA SER A 51 -4.23 -6.65 -8.82
C SER A 51 -4.51 -5.84 -7.55
N ALA A 52 -3.51 -5.70 -6.67
CA ALA A 52 -3.63 -4.89 -5.47
C ALA A 52 -3.81 -3.40 -5.80
N TRP A 53 -3.07 -2.89 -6.79
CA TRP A 53 -3.24 -1.52 -7.30
C TRP A 53 -4.63 -1.32 -7.92
N TRP A 54 -5.09 -2.27 -8.73
CA TRP A 54 -6.42 -2.18 -9.35
C TRP A 54 -7.55 -2.20 -8.32
N LEU A 55 -7.45 -3.05 -7.29
CA LEU A 55 -8.40 -3.07 -6.17
C LEU A 55 -8.42 -1.74 -5.42
N ALA A 56 -7.24 -1.14 -5.21
CA ALA A 56 -7.12 0.16 -4.57
C ALA A 56 -7.75 1.28 -5.42
N ASP A 57 -7.43 1.32 -6.71
CA ASP A 57 -7.93 2.33 -7.65
C ASP A 57 -9.45 2.22 -7.82
N TRP A 58 -9.96 0.99 -7.89
CA TRP A 58 -11.40 0.71 -7.91
C TRP A 58 -12.11 1.22 -6.64
N LEU A 59 -11.52 1.03 -5.46
CA LEU A 59 -12.05 1.54 -4.20
C LEU A 59 -11.97 3.07 -4.09
N ILE A 60 -10.91 3.68 -4.60
CA ILE A 60 -10.73 5.14 -4.63
C ILE A 60 -11.77 5.77 -5.56
N TYR A 61 -11.96 5.22 -6.76
CA TYR A 61 -12.98 5.67 -7.70
C TYR A 61 -14.36 5.68 -7.06
N GLY A 62 -14.72 4.63 -6.31
CA GLY A 62 -16.03 4.53 -5.69
C GLY A 62 -16.28 5.47 -4.51
N ARG A 63 -15.28 6.26 -4.04
CA ARG A 63 -15.40 7.06 -2.82
C ARG A 63 -16.54 8.07 -2.85
N GLU A 64 -16.66 8.83 -3.93
CA GLU A 64 -17.65 9.92 -4.05
C GLU A 64 -19.02 9.42 -4.51
N THR A 65 -19.08 8.25 -5.15
CA THR A 65 -20.29 7.73 -5.79
C THR A 65 -20.99 6.65 -4.96
N TYR A 66 -20.24 5.89 -4.15
CA TYR A 66 -20.75 4.73 -3.43
C TYR A 66 -20.36 4.78 -1.94
N PRO A 67 -21.21 5.36 -1.07
CA PRO A 67 -20.96 5.42 0.37
C PRO A 67 -20.69 4.04 0.99
N ASP A 68 -21.43 3.01 0.57
CA ASP A 68 -21.33 1.61 1.04
C ASP A 68 -20.22 0.78 0.36
N ARG A 69 -19.28 1.40 -0.38
CA ARG A 69 -18.34 0.66 -1.24
C ARG A 69 -17.53 -0.43 -0.53
N TYR A 70 -17.18 -0.24 0.74
CA TYR A 70 -16.39 -1.24 1.47
C TYR A 70 -17.21 -2.49 1.76
N ARG A 71 -18.50 -2.36 2.09
CA ARG A 71 -19.40 -3.50 2.24
C ARG A 71 -19.48 -4.30 0.95
N HIS A 72 -19.74 -3.61 -0.16
CA HIS A 72 -19.77 -4.26 -1.48
C HIS A 72 -18.42 -4.87 -1.88
N ALA A 73 -17.31 -4.22 -1.57
CA ALA A 73 -15.97 -4.72 -1.88
C ALA A 73 -15.65 -5.99 -1.09
N ILE A 74 -15.98 -6.04 0.20
CA ILE A 74 -15.82 -7.23 1.03
C ILE A 74 -16.67 -8.37 0.46
N ASP A 75 -17.96 -8.12 0.18
CA ASP A 75 -18.89 -9.13 -0.34
C ASP A 75 -18.45 -9.70 -1.70
N ARG A 76 -17.85 -8.88 -2.56
CA ARG A 76 -17.45 -9.27 -3.93
C ARG A 76 -16.05 -9.86 -4.03
N THR A 77 -15.12 -9.44 -3.17
CA THR A 77 -13.72 -9.86 -3.25
C THR A 77 -13.37 -10.93 -2.23
N GLY A 78 -14.13 -11.01 -1.12
CA GLY A 78 -13.78 -11.85 0.04
C GLY A 78 -12.58 -11.34 0.84
N LEU A 79 -12.03 -10.17 0.50
CA LEU A 79 -10.92 -9.57 1.22
C LEU A 79 -11.41 -8.86 2.49
N SER A 80 -10.57 -8.88 3.52
CA SER A 80 -10.88 -8.18 4.78
C SER A 80 -10.95 -6.67 4.55
N TYR A 81 -11.77 -5.98 5.38
CA TYR A 81 -11.81 -4.52 5.43
C TYR A 81 -10.41 -3.92 5.58
N GLN A 82 -9.59 -4.46 6.49
CA GLN A 82 -8.24 -3.96 6.77
C GLN A 82 -7.34 -4.03 5.53
N THR A 83 -7.39 -5.13 4.78
CA THR A 83 -6.62 -5.30 3.53
C THR A 83 -7.03 -4.24 2.50
N LEU A 84 -8.33 -4.11 2.26
CA LEU A 84 -8.89 -3.17 1.29
C LEU A 84 -8.57 -1.71 1.66
N ARG A 85 -8.70 -1.37 2.95
CA ARG A 85 -8.34 -0.06 3.49
C ARG A 85 -6.85 0.22 3.32
N ASN A 86 -5.98 -0.76 3.59
CA ASN A 86 -4.54 -0.63 3.43
C ASN A 86 -4.16 -0.36 1.96
N TYR A 87 -4.75 -1.11 1.01
CA TYR A 87 -4.55 -0.88 -0.41
C TYR A 87 -4.96 0.54 -0.83
N ALA A 88 -6.16 0.98 -0.44
CA ALA A 88 -6.66 2.31 -0.74
C ALA A 88 -5.84 3.44 -0.06
N TRP A 89 -5.24 3.17 1.09
CA TRP A 89 -4.35 4.12 1.75
C TRP A 89 -3.03 4.28 0.98
N ILE A 90 -2.38 3.19 0.60
CA ILE A 90 -1.15 3.21 -0.19
C ILE A 90 -1.39 3.89 -1.55
N ALA A 91 -2.46 3.53 -2.25
CA ALA A 91 -2.76 4.12 -3.57
C ALA A 91 -3.11 5.61 -3.53
N ARG A 92 -3.59 6.14 -2.39
CA ARG A 92 -3.76 7.59 -2.22
C ARG A 92 -2.43 8.32 -2.01
N ALA A 93 -1.49 7.70 -1.31
CA ALA A 93 -0.15 8.26 -1.12
C ALA A 93 0.69 8.23 -2.40
N PHE A 94 0.45 7.24 -3.27
CA PHE A 94 1.16 7.05 -4.54
C PHE A 94 0.19 7.15 -5.74
N PRO A 95 -0.07 8.38 -6.24
CA PRO A 95 -0.70 8.58 -7.54
C PRO A 95 0.03 7.80 -8.63
N VAL A 96 -0.65 7.47 -9.73
CA VAL A 96 -0.09 6.63 -10.81
C VAL A 96 1.29 7.10 -11.28
N SER A 97 1.53 8.42 -11.35
CA SER A 97 2.81 9.01 -11.75
C SER A 97 3.98 8.74 -10.78
N ARG A 98 3.71 8.42 -9.51
CA ARG A 98 4.72 8.11 -8.49
C ARG A 98 4.91 6.61 -8.25
N ARG A 99 4.13 5.75 -8.91
CA ARG A 99 4.25 4.29 -8.77
C ARG A 99 5.41 3.80 -9.63
N ARG A 100 6.28 2.96 -9.06
CA ARG A 100 7.39 2.33 -9.80
C ARG A 100 6.94 0.97 -10.32
N ASP A 101 6.94 0.81 -11.63
CA ASP A 101 6.46 -0.40 -12.32
C ASP A 101 7.29 -1.65 -11.98
N LYS A 102 8.57 -1.46 -11.64
CA LYS A 102 9.47 -2.53 -11.16
C LYS A 102 9.31 -2.88 -9.68
N LEU A 103 8.50 -2.13 -8.92
CA LEU A 103 8.33 -2.35 -7.48
C LEU A 103 6.88 -2.72 -7.15
N SER A 104 6.71 -3.80 -6.39
CA SER A 104 5.39 -4.20 -5.87
C SER A 104 4.77 -3.12 -4.97
N MET A 105 3.44 -3.14 -4.80
CA MET A 105 2.75 -2.29 -3.81
C MET A 105 3.33 -2.41 -2.39
N GLN A 106 3.89 -3.57 -2.01
CA GLN A 106 4.50 -3.75 -0.69
C GLN A 106 5.76 -2.91 -0.48
N HIS A 107 6.55 -2.62 -1.52
CA HIS A 107 7.68 -1.68 -1.40
C HIS A 107 7.17 -0.29 -1.01
N HIS A 108 6.12 0.15 -1.69
CA HIS A 108 5.45 1.41 -1.42
C HIS A 108 4.85 1.43 -0.01
N ALA A 109 4.32 0.29 0.47
CA ALA A 109 3.80 0.14 1.82
C ALA A 109 4.87 0.31 2.92
N GLU A 110 6.14 -0.01 2.66
CA GLU A 110 7.21 0.19 3.66
C GLU A 110 7.54 1.67 3.88
N VAL A 111 7.35 2.50 2.85
CA VAL A 111 7.72 3.93 2.86
C VAL A 111 6.53 4.86 2.98
N VAL A 112 5.29 4.36 2.87
CA VAL A 112 4.05 5.17 2.83
C VAL A 112 3.88 6.15 4.01
N THR A 113 4.52 5.89 5.15
CA THR A 113 4.47 6.77 6.33
C THR A 113 5.55 7.86 6.36
N LEU A 114 6.51 7.83 5.44
CA LEU A 114 7.55 8.85 5.29
C LEU A 114 7.01 10.06 4.52
N VAL A 115 7.75 11.16 4.50
CA VAL A 115 7.40 12.33 3.65
C VAL A 115 7.64 12.01 2.17
N ALA A 116 7.05 12.79 1.27
CA ALA A 116 7.02 12.44 -0.16
C ALA A 116 8.42 12.35 -0.79
N GLU A 117 9.32 13.23 -0.37
CA GLU A 117 10.71 13.28 -0.80
C GLU A 117 11.45 11.99 -0.38
N GLU A 118 11.38 11.62 0.90
CA GLU A 118 11.97 10.39 1.42
C GLU A 118 11.37 9.13 0.75
N GLN A 119 10.05 9.12 0.51
CA GLN A 119 9.40 8.02 -0.21
C GLN A 119 10.04 7.80 -1.59
N ASP A 120 10.19 8.89 -2.36
CA ASP A 120 10.72 8.81 -3.72
C ASP A 120 12.19 8.38 -3.69
N GLU A 121 13.00 8.92 -2.77
CA GLU A 121 14.39 8.52 -2.60
C GLU A 121 14.54 7.03 -2.29
N TRP A 122 13.79 6.52 -1.32
CA TRP A 122 13.86 5.10 -0.94
C TRP A 122 13.35 4.17 -2.04
N LEU A 123 12.34 4.57 -2.79
CA LEU A 123 11.82 3.80 -3.93
C LEU A 123 12.81 3.83 -5.11
N ASP A 124 13.44 4.97 -5.40
CA ASP A 124 14.48 5.08 -6.43
C ASP A 124 15.67 4.17 -6.10
N GLN A 125 16.12 4.17 -4.85
CA GLN A 125 17.19 3.29 -4.40
C GLN A 125 16.80 1.81 -4.48
N ALA A 126 15.57 1.47 -4.06
CA ALA A 126 15.08 0.10 -4.14
C ALA A 126 14.97 -0.40 -5.59
N GLU A 127 14.49 0.44 -6.49
CA GLU A 127 14.40 0.13 -7.92
C GLU A 127 15.80 0.00 -8.55
N HIS A 128 16.68 0.96 -8.29
CA HIS A 128 18.03 1.00 -8.86
C HIS A 128 18.87 -0.20 -8.45
N HIS A 129 18.79 -0.61 -7.18
CA HIS A 129 19.57 -1.70 -6.63
C HIS A 129 18.84 -3.05 -6.62
N GLY A 130 17.60 -3.11 -7.11
CA GLY A 130 16.79 -4.34 -7.12
C GLY A 130 16.54 -4.91 -5.73
N TRP A 131 16.28 -4.06 -4.74
CA TRP A 131 16.04 -4.52 -3.37
C TRP A 131 14.72 -5.28 -3.27
N SER A 132 14.71 -6.33 -2.46
CA SER A 132 13.46 -6.95 -2.01
C SER A 132 12.78 -6.08 -0.95
N VAL A 133 11.49 -6.31 -0.69
CA VAL A 133 10.76 -5.64 0.40
C VAL A 133 11.46 -5.82 1.75
N ALA A 134 12.02 -7.01 2.01
CA ALA A 134 12.74 -7.31 3.24
C ALA A 134 14.06 -6.54 3.35
N GLU A 135 14.76 -6.36 2.22
CA GLU A 135 15.98 -5.56 2.12
C GLU A 135 15.68 -4.08 2.39
N LEU A 136 14.67 -3.52 1.72
CA LEU A 136 14.21 -2.15 1.93
C LEU A 136 13.84 -1.92 3.40
N ARG A 137 13.04 -2.81 3.99
CA ARG A 137 12.69 -2.77 5.42
C ARG A 137 13.91 -2.84 6.34
N ARG A 138 14.92 -3.63 6.00
CA ARG A 138 16.17 -3.69 6.78
C ARG A 138 16.91 -2.35 6.73
N ARG A 139 17.01 -1.74 5.54
CA ARG A 139 17.71 -0.47 5.35
C ARG A 139 16.99 0.72 5.99
N LEU A 140 15.67 0.79 5.89
CA LEU A 140 14.86 1.80 6.59
C LEU A 140 15.08 1.79 8.10
N ARG A 141 15.25 0.60 8.69
CA ARG A 141 15.57 0.46 10.13
C ARG A 141 17.01 0.88 10.47
N GLY A 142 17.96 0.71 9.55
CA GLY A 142 19.35 1.11 9.74
C GLY A 142 19.63 2.59 9.46
N GLY A 143 18.86 3.23 8.57
CA GLY A 143 19.02 4.63 8.19
C GLY A 143 18.51 5.63 9.23
N ARG A 144 17.58 5.22 10.11
CA ARG A 144 17.01 6.07 11.17
C ARG A 144 17.97 6.37 12.33
N SER A 145 19.26 6.05 12.20
CA SER A 145 20.28 6.23 13.26
C SER A 145 21.43 7.17 12.88
N VAL A 146 21.46 7.77 11.69
CA VAL A 146 22.50 8.76 11.36
C VAL A 146 21.93 9.84 10.43
N ALA A 147 22.07 11.09 10.87
CA ALA A 147 21.75 12.36 10.19
C ALA A 147 20.34 12.92 10.39
N ALA A 148 20.24 13.87 11.32
CA ALA A 148 19.24 14.93 11.31
C ALA A 148 19.97 16.27 11.32
N PRO A 149 19.68 17.19 10.40
CA PRO A 149 19.74 18.63 10.67
C PRO A 149 18.37 19.11 11.15
N GLU A 150 18.41 20.09 12.04
CA GLU A 150 17.31 20.70 12.77
C GLU A 150 16.45 21.59 11.84
N ASP A 151 15.16 21.26 11.68
CA ASP A 151 13.99 22.15 11.40
C ASP A 151 12.77 21.41 10.80
N GLU A 152 12.67 20.09 10.97
CA GLU A 152 11.57 19.30 10.39
C GLU A 152 10.53 18.89 11.43
N VAL A 153 9.26 19.06 11.07
CA VAL A 153 8.10 18.52 11.78
C VAL A 153 8.34 17.03 12.03
N SER A 154 8.70 16.69 13.28
CA SER A 154 9.08 15.34 13.65
C SER A 154 7.85 14.44 13.50
N THR A 155 7.85 13.62 12.45
CA THR A 155 6.75 12.67 12.21
C THR A 155 6.90 11.51 13.20
N PHE A 156 6.13 11.58 14.28
CA PHE A 156 6.03 10.52 15.28
C PHE A 156 4.95 9.51 14.89
N VAL A 157 5.35 8.26 14.63
CA VAL A 157 4.41 7.16 14.31
C VAL A 157 4.09 6.37 15.58
N LEU A 158 2.91 6.62 16.16
CA LEU A 158 2.40 5.84 17.29
C LEU A 158 1.83 4.50 16.81
N LYS A 159 2.55 3.40 17.03
CA LYS A 159 2.03 2.03 16.79
C LYS A 159 1.40 1.49 18.07
N MET A 160 0.09 1.20 18.02
CA MET A 160 -0.65 0.62 19.14
C MET A 160 -1.17 -0.78 18.77
N ASN A 161 -0.99 -1.74 19.68
CA ASN A 161 -1.68 -3.02 19.60
C ASN A 161 -3.04 -2.88 20.30
N ILE A 162 -4.10 -2.81 19.51
CA ILE A 162 -5.46 -2.59 19.98
C ILE A 162 -6.27 -3.84 19.65
N ASP A 163 -7.07 -4.31 20.58
CA ASP A 163 -8.00 -5.41 20.32
C ASP A 163 -9.09 -4.98 19.32
N SER A 164 -9.68 -5.97 18.65
CA SER A 164 -10.67 -5.76 17.61
C SER A 164 -11.98 -5.12 18.10
N GLU A 165 -12.30 -5.20 19.38
CA GLU A 165 -13.51 -4.58 19.93
C GLU A 165 -13.31 -3.08 20.12
N ARG A 166 -12.16 -2.70 20.68
CA ARG A 166 -11.76 -1.30 20.88
C ARG A 166 -11.53 -0.59 19.55
N GLN A 167 -10.93 -1.25 18.55
CA GLN A 167 -10.82 -0.70 17.20
C GLN A 167 -12.20 -0.37 16.61
N ARG A 168 -13.15 -1.32 16.65
CA ARG A 168 -14.51 -1.09 16.12
C ARG A 168 -15.21 0.09 16.80
N ARG A 169 -15.08 0.21 18.12
CA ARG A 169 -15.68 1.34 18.86
C ARG A 169 -15.14 2.68 18.40
N TRP A 170 -13.83 2.77 18.15
CA TRP A 170 -13.22 4.02 17.68
C TRP A 170 -13.61 4.33 16.23
N GLU A 171 -13.68 3.32 15.37
CA GLU A 171 -14.14 3.48 13.99
C GLU A 171 -15.59 3.99 13.94
N GLN A 172 -16.49 3.41 14.76
CA GLN A 172 -17.87 3.88 14.87
C GLN A 172 -17.97 5.31 15.41
N ALA A 173 -17.20 5.64 16.44
CA ALA A 173 -17.20 7.00 17.01
C ALA A 173 -16.69 8.05 16.01
N ALA A 174 -15.64 7.72 15.25
CA ALA A 174 -15.13 8.55 14.17
C ALA A 174 -16.19 8.78 13.10
N GLU A 175 -16.85 7.71 12.64
CA GLU A 175 -17.94 7.77 11.65
C GLU A 175 -19.11 8.63 12.12
N MET A 176 -19.56 8.46 13.37
CA MET A 176 -20.65 9.28 13.96
C MET A 176 -20.28 10.77 14.05
N SER A 177 -19.00 11.07 14.23
CA SER A 177 -18.49 12.45 14.25
C SER A 177 -18.16 13.02 12.85
N GLY A 178 -18.50 12.28 11.79
CA GLY A 178 -18.24 12.67 10.40
C GLY A 178 -16.75 12.81 10.07
N SER A 179 -15.89 12.15 10.85
CA SER A 179 -14.43 12.29 10.79
C SER A 179 -13.78 10.95 10.48
N ASP A 180 -12.56 10.96 9.93
CA ASP A 180 -11.77 9.73 9.81
C ASP A 180 -11.16 9.33 11.15
N LEU A 181 -10.89 8.03 11.34
CA LEU A 181 -10.36 7.49 12.59
C LEU A 181 -9.03 8.15 13.02
N ALA A 182 -8.13 8.47 12.08
CA ALA A 182 -6.84 9.03 12.44
C ALA A 182 -6.99 10.47 12.95
N TYR A 183 -7.79 11.27 12.26
CA TYR A 183 -8.16 12.60 12.72
C TYR A 183 -8.91 12.56 14.06
N TRP A 184 -9.87 11.66 14.20
CA TRP A 184 -10.65 11.51 15.43
C TRP A 184 -9.77 11.13 16.62
N VAL A 185 -8.85 10.17 16.44
CA VAL A 185 -7.89 9.77 17.48
C VAL A 185 -6.94 10.92 17.82
N SER A 186 -6.39 11.61 16.82
CA SER A 186 -5.51 12.77 17.04
C SER A 186 -6.22 13.83 17.87
N LYS A 187 -7.42 14.24 17.45
CA LYS A 187 -8.22 15.25 18.14
C LYS A 187 -8.54 14.85 19.58
N ALA A 188 -8.91 13.59 19.81
CA ALA A 188 -9.19 13.09 21.14
C ALA A 188 -7.94 13.11 22.05
N LEU A 189 -6.76 12.79 21.50
CA LEU A 189 -5.49 12.87 22.23
C LEU A 189 -5.11 14.33 22.55
N ASP A 190 -5.30 15.24 21.60
CA ASP A 190 -5.03 16.68 21.80
C ASP A 190 -5.93 17.28 22.89
N GLU A 191 -7.24 16.98 22.85
CA GLU A 191 -8.20 17.43 23.86
C GLU A 191 -7.84 16.90 25.26
N ALA A 192 -7.43 15.62 25.35
CA ALA A 192 -6.99 15.01 26.60
C ALA A 192 -5.69 15.64 27.12
N ALA A 193 -4.72 15.92 26.25
CA ALA A 193 -3.47 16.57 26.61
C ALA A 193 -3.70 17.99 27.14
N VAL A 194 -4.52 18.78 26.46
CA VAL A 194 -4.89 20.14 26.90
C VAL A 194 -5.60 20.12 28.26
N ALA A 195 -6.49 19.15 28.48
CA ALA A 195 -7.17 19.00 29.77
C ALA A 195 -6.20 18.66 30.91
N ALA A 196 -5.24 17.76 30.66
CA ALA A 196 -4.23 17.37 31.64
C ALA A 196 -3.30 18.55 32.00
N LEU A 197 -2.76 19.26 31.00
CA LEU A 197 -1.84 20.38 31.22
C LEU A 197 -2.50 21.55 31.98
N ARG A 198 -3.78 21.84 31.71
CA ARG A 198 -4.54 22.87 32.46
C ARG A 198 -4.82 22.50 33.92
N SER A 199 -4.78 21.22 34.26
CA SER A 199 -5.00 20.74 35.63
C SER A 199 -3.74 20.87 36.50
N GLU A 200 -2.55 20.81 35.89
CA GLU A 200 -1.27 21.01 36.58
C GLU A 200 -0.97 22.49 36.88
N GLU A 201 -1.46 23.44 36.07
CA GLU A 201 -1.26 24.88 36.30
C GLU A 201 -2.15 25.47 37.42
N ARG A 202 -3.10 24.70 37.94
CA ARG A 202 -4.07 25.13 38.98
C ARG A 202 -3.84 24.48 40.35
N GLY A 203 -2.87 23.58 40.49
CA GLY A 203 -2.49 22.92 41.74
C GLY A 203 -1.21 23.50 42.31
#